data_AF-A0AAD5IP49-F1
#
_entry.id   AF-A0AAD5IP49-F1
#
_cell.length_a   1.000
_cell.length_b   1.000
_cell.length_c   1.000
_cell.angle_alpha   90.00
_cell.angle_beta   90.00
_cell.angle_gamma   90.00
#
_symmetry.space_group_name_H-M   'P 1'
#
loop_
_entity.id
_entity.type
_entity.pdbx_description
1 polymer ?
#
loop_
_entity_poly.entity_id
_entity_poly.type
_entity_poly.pdbx_seq_one_letter_code
_entity_poly.pdbx_strand_id
1 'polypeptide(L)'
;MFSVISNNIISTTTLGRVYEGEGNKSFAGLSKTAMDLMGAFCFEDMFPFFGWMDHLTGLAAKLTSTSKALHSFLDQVIEEHQISKREDDKSDKKDFVDLLLHLQKEDELDIDLTRENIKAILLDMFIGGTDNTATTMEWAMAELVKNPTEVPYSILAVDEWHTFLF
;
A
#
# COMPACT_ATOMS: atom_id res chain seq x y z
N MET A 1 -7.66 13.29 5.63
CA MET A 1 -8.94 12.71 5.16
C MET A 1 -8.70 11.79 3.97
N PHE A 2 -8.08 12.28 2.88
CA PHE A 2 -7.78 11.50 1.67
C PHE A 2 -6.89 10.28 1.92
N SER A 3 -5.82 10.43 2.72
CA SER A 3 -4.95 9.30 3.08
C SER A 3 -5.70 8.12 3.72
N VAL A 4 -6.72 8.35 4.56
CA VAL A 4 -7.52 7.26 5.16
C VAL A 4 -8.38 6.56 4.11
N ILE A 5 -8.97 7.33 3.19
CA ILE A 5 -9.80 6.78 2.11
C ILE A 5 -8.94 5.95 1.15
N SER A 6 -7.80 6.49 0.70
CA SER A 6 -6.86 5.77 -0.16
C SER A 6 -6.37 4.48 0.50
N ASN A 7 -5.94 4.54 1.77
CA ASN A 7 -5.52 3.37 2.54
C ASN A 7 -6.61 2.29 2.57
N ASN A 8 -7.86 2.68 2.84
CA ASN A 8 -8.95 1.72 2.93
C ASN A 8 -9.25 1.07 1.58
N ILE A 9 -9.31 1.87 0.50
CA ILE A 9 -9.54 1.35 -0.85
C ILE A 9 -8.45 0.36 -1.23
N ILE A 10 -7.18 0.74 -1.05
CA ILE A 10 -6.05 -0.10 -1.43
C ILE A 10 -5.98 -1.34 -0.55
N SER A 11 -6.20 -1.23 0.76
CA SER A 11 -6.29 -2.38 1.66
C SER A 11 -7.36 -3.37 1.21
N THR A 12 -8.56 -2.90 0.87
CA THR A 12 -9.64 -3.77 0.40
C THR A 12 -9.31 -4.42 -0.94
N THR A 13 -8.74 -3.69 -1.89
CA THR A 13 -8.41 -4.23 -3.22
C THR A 13 -7.22 -5.19 -3.17
N THR A 14 -6.20 -4.88 -2.38
CA THR A 14 -4.93 -5.64 -2.36
C THR A 14 -4.90 -6.75 -1.33
N LEU A 15 -5.56 -6.59 -0.18
CA LEU A 15 -5.53 -7.53 0.94
C LEU A 15 -6.92 -8.14 1.25
N GLY A 16 -7.93 -7.88 0.41
CA GLY A 16 -9.29 -8.42 0.55
C GLY A 16 -10.15 -7.77 1.64
N ARG A 17 -9.56 -7.01 2.57
CA ARG A 17 -10.28 -6.34 3.67
C ARG A 17 -9.58 -5.08 4.17
N VAL A 18 -10.31 -4.27 4.93
CA VAL A 18 -9.73 -3.15 5.68
C VAL A 18 -9.10 -3.70 6.96
N TYR A 19 -7.78 -3.53 7.11
CA TYR A 19 -7.08 -3.90 8.33
C TYR A 19 -7.06 -2.70 9.29
N GLU A 20 -8.05 -2.66 10.18
CA GLU A 20 -8.10 -1.65 11.24
C GLU A 20 -7.13 -2.00 12.37
N GLY A 21 -6.29 -1.03 12.74
CA GLY A 21 -5.42 -1.12 13.91
C GLY A 21 -5.26 0.24 14.56
N GLU A 22 -4.93 0.27 15.86
CA GLU A 22 -4.69 1.53 16.56
C GLU A 22 -3.29 2.08 16.25
N GLY A 23 -3.25 3.29 15.68
CA GLY A 23 -2.03 4.10 15.51
C GLY A 23 -0.93 3.38 14.72
N ASN A 24 0.31 3.40 15.24
CA ASN A 24 1.50 2.82 14.59
C ASN A 24 1.52 1.27 14.54
N LYS A 25 0.53 0.59 15.12
CA LYS A 25 0.38 -0.86 14.99
C LYS A 25 -0.49 -1.26 13.79
N SER A 26 -1.21 -0.31 13.20
CA SER A 26 -1.91 -0.53 11.94
C SER A 26 -0.93 -0.64 10.80
N PHE A 27 -1.32 -1.36 9.74
CA PHE A 27 -0.54 -1.45 8.52
C PHE A 27 -0.34 -0.08 7.86
N ALA A 28 -1.38 0.78 7.88
CA ALA A 28 -1.29 2.17 7.43
C ALA A 28 -0.26 2.98 8.24
N GLY A 29 -0.19 2.79 9.56
CA GLY A 29 0.80 3.44 10.41
C GLY A 29 2.23 2.94 10.17
N LEU A 30 2.39 1.63 9.95
CA LEU A 30 3.68 1.01 9.62
C LEU A 30 4.19 1.47 8.24
N SER A 31 3.32 1.49 7.22
CA SER A 31 3.68 1.96 5.88
C SER A 31 4.05 3.44 5.87
N LYS A 32 3.30 4.29 6.58
CA LYS A 32 3.64 5.70 6.76
C LYS A 32 5.02 5.85 7.41
N THR A 33 5.29 5.07 8.46
CA THR A 33 6.61 5.09 9.11
C THR A 33 7.71 4.65 8.14
N ALA A 34 7.44 3.67 7.27
CA ALA A 34 8.39 3.24 6.25
C ALA A 34 8.64 4.31 5.18
N MET A 35 7.61 5.05 4.75
CA MET A 35 7.75 6.19 3.84
C MET A 35 8.55 7.33 4.48
N ASP A 36 8.24 7.67 5.73
CA ASP A 36 9.00 8.69 6.48
C ASP A 36 10.48 8.31 6.57
N LEU A 37 10.79 7.02 6.72
CA LEU A 37 12.15 6.50 6.75
C LEU A 37 12.82 6.49 5.37
N MET A 38 12.08 6.16 4.30
CA MET A 38 12.59 6.25 2.92
C MET A 38 12.90 7.69 2.51
N GLY A 39 12.15 8.67 3.02
CA GLY A 39 12.42 10.09 2.82
C GLY A 39 13.41 10.69 3.83
N ALA A 40 13.82 9.94 4.86
CA ALA A 40 14.74 10.42 5.87
C ALA A 40 16.17 10.50 5.33
N PHE A 41 16.94 11.43 5.88
CA PHE A 41 18.35 11.57 5.55
C PHE A 41 19.15 10.38 6.13
N CYS A 42 19.70 9.54 5.25
CA CYS A 42 20.57 8.43 5.60
C CYS A 42 22.03 8.83 5.37
N PHE A 43 22.86 8.79 6.43
CA PHE A 43 24.27 9.14 6.33
C PHE A 43 25.06 8.08 5.54
N GLU A 44 24.67 6.82 5.62
CA GLU A 44 25.23 5.70 4.87
C GLU A 44 25.05 5.89 3.36
N ASP A 45 23.86 6.35 2.93
CA ASP A 45 23.54 6.55 1.51
C ASP A 45 24.29 7.74 0.89
N MET A 46 24.49 8.83 1.65
CA MET A 46 25.24 10.00 1.17
C MET A 46 26.75 9.88 1.36
N PHE A 47 27.18 9.28 2.46
CA PHE A 47 28.58 9.17 2.86
C PHE A 47 28.86 7.77 3.44
N PRO A 48 29.29 6.81 2.61
CA PRO A 48 29.46 5.41 3.01
C PRO A 48 30.36 5.19 4.23
N PHE A 49 31.27 6.14 4.54
CA PHE A 49 32.16 6.08 5.70
C PHE A 49 31.48 6.49 7.02
N PHE A 50 30.34 7.18 6.98
CA PHE A 50 29.60 7.68 8.14
C PHE A 50 28.36 6.84 8.52
N GLY A 51 28.19 5.62 7.98
CA GLY A 51 27.04 4.76 8.31
C GLY A 51 26.88 4.42 9.81
N TRP A 52 27.95 4.52 10.61
CA TRP A 52 27.86 4.40 12.08
C TRP A 52 26.97 5.49 12.70
N MET A 53 26.82 6.63 12.03
CA MET A 53 25.99 7.74 12.47
C MET A 53 24.51 7.41 12.40
N ASP A 54 24.06 6.62 11.41
CA ASP A 54 22.68 6.13 11.32
C ASP A 54 22.34 5.13 12.44
N HIS A 55 23.34 4.40 12.92
CA HIS A 55 23.20 3.56 14.11
C HIS A 55 23.11 4.42 15.40
N LEU A 56 23.79 5.57 15.44
CA LEU A 56 23.82 6.46 16.60
C LEU A 56 22.58 7.36 16.68
N THR A 57 22.03 7.78 15.54
CA THR A 57 20.74 8.50 15.43
C THR A 57 19.54 7.58 15.68
N GLY A 58 19.75 6.27 15.65
CA GLY A 58 18.71 5.25 15.80
C GLY A 58 17.89 5.00 14.54
N LEU A 59 18.27 5.62 13.41
CA LEU A 59 17.58 5.45 12.12
C LEU A 59 17.65 3.99 11.65
N ALA A 60 18.82 3.37 11.72
CA ALA A 60 19.03 1.97 11.31
C ALA A 60 18.19 0.99 12.14
N ALA A 61 18.10 1.21 13.45
CA ALA A 61 17.28 0.40 14.36
C ALA A 61 15.78 0.56 14.05
N LYS A 62 15.34 1.80 13.79
CA LYS A 62 13.95 2.10 13.43
C LYS A 62 13.58 1.44 12.09
N LEU A 63 14.43 1.56 11.07
CA LEU A 63 14.26 0.91 9.76
C LEU A 63 14.12 -0.61 9.89
N THR A 64 15.04 -1.25 10.62
CA THR A 64 15.00 -2.70 10.83
C THR A 64 13.72 -3.13 11.57
N SER A 65 13.31 -2.37 12.58
CA SER A 65 12.09 -2.66 13.35
C SER A 65 10.81 -2.52 12.51
N THR A 66 10.72 -1.47 11.68
CA THR A 66 9.58 -1.21 10.80
C THR A 66 9.51 -2.25 9.69
N SER A 67 10.65 -2.58 9.06
CA SER A 67 10.73 -3.64 8.06
C SER A 67 10.24 -4.97 8.63
N LYS A 68 10.74 -5.37 9.81
CA LYS A 68 10.30 -6.61 10.47
C LYS A 68 8.80 -6.63 10.76
N ALA A 69 8.24 -5.51 11.21
CA ALA A 69 6.81 -5.41 11.48
C ALA A 69 5.96 -5.52 10.20
N LEU A 70 6.39 -4.88 9.09
CA LEU A 70 5.74 -4.98 7.79
C LEU A 70 5.78 -6.42 7.23
N HIS A 71 6.96 -7.05 7.25
CA HIS A 71 7.09 -8.45 6.81
C HIS A 71 6.21 -9.38 7.65
N SER A 72 6.21 -9.22 8.97
CA SER A 72 5.37 -10.03 9.87
C SER A 72 3.88 -9.85 9.60
N PHE A 73 3.44 -8.62 9.31
CA PHE A 73 2.06 -8.34 8.95
C PHE A 73 1.68 -9.04 7.64
N LEU A 74 2.50 -8.89 6.59
CA LEU A 74 2.24 -9.53 5.30
C LEU A 74 2.27 -11.06 5.39
N ASP A 75 3.15 -11.62 6.23
CA ASP A 75 3.17 -13.05 6.49
C ASP A 75 1.85 -13.53 7.12
N GLN A 76 1.29 -12.77 8.05
CA GLN A 76 -0.02 -13.04 8.65
C GLN A 76 -1.13 -12.95 7.60
N VAL A 77 -1.14 -11.91 6.76
CA VAL A 77 -2.13 -11.76 5.68
C VAL A 77 -2.10 -12.98 4.76
N ILE A 78 -0.91 -13.39 4.29
CA ILE A 78 -0.77 -14.54 3.40
C ILE A 78 -1.26 -15.83 4.08
N GLU A 79 -0.92 -16.03 5.36
CA GLU A 79 -1.35 -17.21 6.11
C GLU A 79 -2.88 -17.27 6.28
N GLU A 80 -3.52 -16.13 6.58
CA GLU A 80 -4.97 -16.01 6.67
C GLU A 80 -5.66 -16.44 5.35
N HIS A 81 -5.18 -15.95 4.21
CA HIS A 81 -5.75 -16.31 2.89
C HIS A 81 -5.51 -17.78 2.54
N GLN A 82 -4.35 -18.35 2.93
CA GLN A 82 -4.09 -19.78 2.75
C GLN A 82 -4.98 -20.68 3.59
N ILE A 83 -5.35 -20.27 4.81
CA ILE A 83 -6.26 -21.00 5.69
C ILE A 83 -7.69 -20.91 5.15
N SER A 84 -8.17 -19.70 4.83
CA SER A 84 -9.53 -19.49 4.30
C SER A 84 -9.79 -20.26 3.00
N LYS A 85 -8.80 -20.36 2.11
CA LYS A 85 -8.89 -21.16 0.88
C LYS A 85 -9.01 -22.67 1.11
N ARG A 86 -8.56 -23.20 2.26
CA ARG A 86 -8.75 -24.62 2.61
C ARG A 86 -10.15 -24.92 3.13
N GLU A 87 -10.82 -23.91 3.68
CA GLU A 87 -12.13 -24.06 4.32
C GLU A 87 -13.30 -23.77 3.37
N ASP A 88 -13.11 -22.93 2.36
CA ASP A 88 -14.19 -22.49 1.46
C ASP A 88 -13.79 -22.56 -0.03
N ASP A 89 -13.78 -23.77 -0.59
CA ASP A 89 -13.41 -24.07 -1.99
C ASP A 89 -14.45 -23.57 -3.03
N LYS A 90 -15.40 -22.71 -2.62
CA LYS A 90 -16.54 -22.23 -3.44
C LYS A 90 -16.75 -20.72 -3.42
N SER A 91 -15.88 -19.95 -2.77
CA SER A 91 -15.94 -18.49 -2.79
C SER A 91 -15.41 -17.94 -4.11
N ASP A 92 -16.30 -17.41 -4.97
CA ASP A 92 -15.95 -16.70 -6.21
C ASP A 92 -15.32 -15.31 -5.97
N LYS A 93 -15.24 -14.85 -4.72
CA LYS A 93 -14.51 -13.62 -4.38
C LYS A 93 -13.03 -13.93 -4.23
N LYS A 94 -12.29 -13.87 -5.34
CA LYS A 94 -10.83 -13.86 -5.35
C LYS A 94 -10.35 -12.42 -5.15
N ASP A 95 -9.58 -12.17 -4.10
CA ASP A 95 -8.84 -10.92 -3.97
C ASP A 95 -7.44 -11.02 -4.63
N PHE A 96 -6.69 -9.92 -4.57
CA PHE A 96 -5.37 -9.86 -5.20
C PHE A 96 -4.36 -10.84 -4.58
N VAL A 97 -4.44 -11.10 -3.28
CA VAL A 97 -3.58 -12.10 -2.60
C VAL A 97 -3.90 -13.50 -3.13
N ASP A 98 -5.18 -13.83 -3.27
CA ASP A 98 -5.63 -15.11 -3.81
C ASP A 98 -5.15 -15.35 -5.24
N LEU A 99 -5.14 -14.31 -6.06
CA LEU A 99 -4.62 -14.34 -7.43
C LEU A 99 -3.12 -14.60 -7.44
N LEU A 100 -2.34 -13.90 -6.62
CA LEU A 100 -0.88 -14.12 -6.52
C LEU A 100 -0.55 -15.53 -6.01
N LEU A 101 -1.31 -16.04 -5.04
CA LEU A 101 -1.15 -17.40 -4.52
C LEU A 101 -1.58 -18.48 -5.52
N HIS A 102 -2.52 -18.16 -6.41
CA HIS A 102 -2.91 -19.04 -7.51
C HIS A 102 -1.82 -19.13 -8.56
N LEU A 103 -1.29 -17.97 -8.99
CA LEU A 103 -0.18 -17.88 -9.93
C LEU A 103 1.07 -18.61 -9.43
N GLN A 104 1.37 -18.51 -8.13
CA GLN A 104 2.46 -19.26 -7.51
C GLN A 104 2.27 -20.79 -7.59
N LYS A 105 1.02 -21.28 -7.51
CA LYS A 105 0.75 -22.73 -7.51
C LYS A 105 0.72 -23.34 -8.90
N GLU A 106 0.23 -22.58 -9.89
CA GLU A 106 0.07 -23.07 -11.25
C GLU A 106 1.36 -22.97 -12.07
N ASP A 107 2.40 -22.33 -11.53
CA ASP A 107 3.70 -22.12 -12.19
C ASP A 107 3.54 -21.54 -13.61
N GLU A 108 2.50 -20.70 -13.79
CA GLU A 108 2.14 -20.11 -15.09
C GLU A 108 3.14 -19.03 -15.55
N LEU A 109 4.02 -18.60 -14.64
CA LEU A 109 5.04 -17.61 -14.92
C LEU A 109 6.36 -18.30 -15.21
N ASP A 110 7.10 -17.80 -16.20
CA ASP A 110 8.48 -18.23 -16.51
C ASP A 110 9.50 -17.81 -15.41
N ILE A 111 8.99 -17.43 -14.23
CA ILE A 111 9.70 -16.89 -13.07
C ILE A 111 9.14 -17.57 -11.83
N ASP A 112 10.02 -18.11 -11.00
CA ASP A 112 9.65 -18.69 -9.70
C ASP A 112 9.11 -17.60 -8.75
N LEU A 113 7.78 -17.54 -8.60
CA LEU A 113 7.11 -16.58 -7.75
C LEU A 113 7.25 -17.01 -6.28
N THR A 114 8.36 -16.61 -5.65
CA THR A 114 8.60 -16.90 -4.24
C THR A 114 7.65 -16.13 -3.30
N ARG A 115 7.50 -16.62 -2.06
CA ARG A 115 6.73 -15.92 -1.01
C ARG A 115 7.26 -14.51 -0.73
N GLU A 116 8.58 -14.30 -0.81
CA GLU A 116 9.18 -12.97 -0.64
C GLU A 116 8.79 -12.03 -1.78
N ASN A 117 8.71 -12.54 -3.02
CA ASN A 117 8.22 -11.75 -4.16
C ASN A 117 6.76 -11.32 -3.97
N ILE A 118 5.90 -12.21 -3.50
CA ILE A 118 4.49 -11.88 -3.19
C ILE A 118 4.43 -10.78 -2.12
N LYS A 119 5.19 -10.91 -1.03
CA LYS A 119 5.25 -9.87 0.01
C LYS A 119 5.73 -8.53 -0.55
N ALA A 120 6.76 -8.54 -1.41
CA ALA A 120 7.26 -7.32 -2.04
C ALA A 120 6.20 -6.65 -2.92
N ILE A 121 5.48 -7.41 -3.74
CA ILE A 121 4.40 -6.90 -4.61
C ILE A 121 3.27 -6.29 -3.78
N LEU A 122 2.84 -6.97 -2.72
CA LEU A 122 1.79 -6.46 -1.83
C LEU A 122 2.22 -5.17 -1.12
N LEU A 123 3.48 -5.11 -0.66
CA LEU A 123 4.03 -3.93 -0.02
C LEU A 123 4.13 -2.75 -0.99
N ASP A 124 4.62 -3.00 -2.22
CA ASP A 124 4.76 -1.98 -3.26
C ASP A 124 3.42 -1.39 -3.67
N MET A 125 2.41 -2.23 -3.91
CA MET A 125 1.05 -1.78 -4.24
C MET A 125 0.44 -0.93 -3.12
N PHE A 126 0.68 -1.31 -1.85
CA PHE A 126 0.15 -0.56 -0.72
C PHE A 126 0.83 0.80 -0.53
N ILE A 127 2.17 0.81 -0.53
CA ILE A 127 2.97 2.02 -0.36
C ILE A 127 2.78 2.95 -1.56
N GLY A 128 3.01 2.45 -2.77
CA GLY A 128 2.93 3.25 -3.99
C GLY A 128 1.52 3.77 -4.29
N GLY A 129 0.47 3.03 -3.92
CA GLY A 129 -0.91 3.43 -4.17
C GLY A 129 -1.41 4.52 -3.21
N THR A 130 -1.04 4.46 -1.93
CA THR A 130 -1.75 5.23 -0.89
C THR A 130 -1.39 6.71 -0.93
N ASP A 131 -0.11 7.02 -0.76
CA ASP A 131 0.31 8.41 -0.58
C ASP A 131 0.24 9.20 -1.89
N ASN A 132 0.51 8.55 -3.03
CA ASN A 132 0.44 9.18 -4.34
C ASN A 132 -1.00 9.57 -4.70
N THR A 133 -1.97 8.69 -4.47
CA THR A 133 -3.38 8.98 -4.76
C THR A 133 -3.92 10.07 -3.84
N ALA A 134 -3.60 10.01 -2.54
CA ALA A 134 -3.99 11.02 -1.58
C ALA A 134 -3.40 12.40 -1.94
N THR A 135 -2.09 12.46 -2.25
CA THR A 135 -1.40 13.69 -2.66
C THR A 135 -1.99 14.25 -3.94
N THR A 136 -2.25 13.41 -4.95
CA THR A 136 -2.88 13.84 -6.20
C THR A 136 -4.27 14.43 -5.96
N MET A 137 -5.05 13.81 -5.08
CA MET A 137 -6.38 14.30 -4.72
C MET A 137 -6.32 15.63 -3.96
N GLU A 138 -5.34 15.80 -3.07
CA GLU A 138 -5.08 17.07 -2.38
C GLU A 138 -4.68 18.18 -3.35
N TRP A 139 -3.79 17.90 -4.30
CA TRP A 139 -3.41 18.87 -5.36
C TRP A 139 -4.59 19.20 -6.28
N ALA A 140 -5.38 18.21 -6.68
CA ALA A 140 -6.56 18.42 -7.49
C ALA A 140 -7.55 19.36 -6.78
N MET A 141 -7.82 19.15 -5.50
CA MET A 141 -8.69 20.04 -4.73
C MET A 141 -8.09 21.42 -4.51
N ALA A 142 -6.78 21.52 -4.26
CA ALA A 142 -6.10 22.81 -4.15
C ALA A 142 -6.23 23.63 -5.44
N GLU A 143 -6.09 22.99 -6.61
CA GLU A 143 -6.22 23.66 -7.91
C GLU A 143 -7.67 24.05 -8.22
N LEU A 144 -8.65 23.22 -7.84
CA LEU A 144 -10.09 23.56 -7.96
C LEU A 144 -10.48 24.74 -7.08
N VAL A 145 -9.97 24.83 -5.85
CA VAL A 145 -10.20 25.98 -4.95
C VAL A 145 -9.55 27.24 -5.51
N LYS A 146 -8.38 27.12 -6.13
CA LYS A 146 -7.65 28.23 -6.73
C LYS A 146 -8.29 28.74 -8.03
N ASN A 147 -8.91 27.86 -8.82
CA ASN A 147 -9.59 28.19 -10.08
C ASN A 147 -11.10 27.87 -10.00
N PRO A 148 -11.90 28.65 -9.24
CA PRO A 148 -13.32 28.36 -9.01
C PRO A 148 -14.18 28.36 -10.28
N THR A 149 -13.69 28.94 -11.39
CA THR A 149 -14.34 28.90 -12.71
C THR A 149 -14.32 27.52 -13.37
N GLU A 150 -13.41 26.63 -12.99
CA GLU A 150 -13.29 25.26 -13.53
C GLU A 150 -14.21 24.27 -12.79
N VAL A 151 -14.64 24.61 -11.58
CA VAL A 151 -15.51 23.77 -10.75
C VAL A 151 -16.84 23.44 -11.45
N PRO A 152 -17.59 24.40 -12.05
CA PRO A 152 -18.81 24.08 -12.79
C PRO A 152 -18.58 23.16 -14.00
N TYR A 153 -17.48 23.34 -14.74
CA TYR A 153 -17.15 22.48 -15.89
C TYR A 153 -16.82 21.06 -15.47
N SER A 154 -16.08 20.89 -14.37
CA SER A 154 -15.77 19.56 -13.84
C SER A 154 -17.01 18.81 -13.34
N ILE A 155 -17.97 19.50 -12.71
CA ILE A 155 -19.25 18.93 -12.27
C ILE A 155 -20.12 18.53 -13.46
N LEU A 156 -20.24 19.39 -14.48
CA LEU A 156 -21.00 19.10 -15.69
C LEU A 156 -20.42 17.92 -16.47
N ALA A 157 -19.10 17.81 -16.54
CA ALA A 157 -18.45 16.65 -17.15
C ALA A 157 -18.81 15.37 -16.40
N VAL A 158 -18.68 15.34 -15.06
CA VAL A 158 -19.02 14.16 -14.24
C VAL A 158 -20.49 13.77 -14.41
N ASP A 159 -21.42 14.73 -14.47
CA ASP A 159 -22.84 14.48 -14.72
C ASP A 159 -23.11 13.91 -16.13
N GLU A 160 -22.39 14.38 -17.17
CA GLU A 160 -22.46 13.80 -18.52
C GLU A 160 -21.99 12.34 -18.55
N TRP A 161 -20.88 12.01 -17.86
CA TRP A 161 -20.39 10.63 -17.77
C TRP A 161 -21.36 9.71 -17.02
N HIS A 162 -22.04 10.23 -15.99
CA HIS A 162 -23.05 9.48 -15.26
C HIS A 162 -24.31 9.19 -16.08
N THR A 163 -24.62 10.05 -17.07
CA THR A 163 -25.74 9.90 -18.00
C THR A 163 -25.43 8.93 -19.15
N PHE A 164 -24.15 8.61 -19.38
CA PHE A 164 -23.71 7.68 -20.44
C PHE A 164 -23.48 6.24 -19.97
N LEU A 165 -23.33 6.01 -18.67
CA LEU A 165 -23.03 4.69 -18.09
C LEU A 165 -24.23 4.02 -17.37
N PHE A 166 -25.42 4.63 -17.41
CA PHE A 166 -26.70 4.05 -16.96
C PHE A 166 -27.84 4.51 -17.88
#